data_AF-A0A0G0UFA2-F1
#
_entry.id   AF-A0A0G0UFA2-F1
#
_cell.length_a   1.000
_cell.length_b   1.000
_cell.length_c   1.000
_cell.angle_alpha   90.00
_cell.angle_beta   90.00
_cell.angle_gamma   90.00
#
_symmetry.space_group_name_H-M   'P 1'
#
loop_
_entity.id
_entity.type
_entity.pdbx_description
1 polymer ?
#
loop_
_entity_poly.entity_id
_entity_poly.type
_entity_poly.pdbx_seq_one_letter_code
_entity_poly.pdbx_strand_id
1 'polypeptide(L)'
;MIDTQRFFTILIEGISFVAAFAAVAAAFIMYEVTKKFGSGILASGFKSISAGVLFLALGIIIDALNSYFLLSYNNIYSVLVFLIKGICFVVGTYIIVIGSKRTADKLESLTK
;
A
#
# COMPACT_ATOMS: atom_id res chain seq x y z
N MET A 1 30.46 -13.32 -17.48
CA MET A 1 29.50 -12.20 -17.46
C MET A 1 28.54 -12.45 -16.33
N ILE A 2 28.44 -11.52 -15.37
CA ILE A 2 27.38 -11.60 -14.34
C ILE A 2 26.05 -11.48 -15.08
N ASP A 3 25.12 -12.38 -14.79
CA ASP A 3 23.77 -12.35 -15.31
C ASP A 3 23.04 -11.14 -14.68
N THR A 4 23.22 -9.97 -15.31
CA THR A 4 22.77 -8.68 -14.79
C THR A 4 21.25 -8.64 -14.62
N GLN A 5 20.51 -9.40 -15.44
CA GLN A 5 19.06 -9.55 -15.30
C GLN A 5 18.69 -10.23 -13.99
N ARG A 6 19.31 -11.38 -13.68
CA ARG A 6 19.07 -12.07 -12.40
C ARG A 6 19.42 -11.19 -11.20
N PHE A 7 20.50 -10.41 -11.29
CA PHE A 7 20.89 -9.49 -10.22
C PHE A 7 19.83 -8.40 -9.99
N PHE A 8 19.29 -7.78 -11.04
CA PHE A 8 18.22 -6.78 -10.91
C PHE A 8 16.91 -7.38 -10.37
N THR A 9 16.54 -8.59 -10.79
CA THR A 9 15.35 -9.28 -10.26
C THR A 9 15.46 -9.48 -8.75
N ILE A 10 16.58 -10.02 -8.26
CA ILE A 10 16.80 -10.25 -6.83
C ILE A 10 16.77 -8.94 -6.03
N LEU A 11 17.38 -7.88 -6.58
CA LEU A 11 17.40 -6.57 -5.92
C LEU A 11 16.00 -5.95 -5.80
N ILE A 12 15.22 -6.00 -6.90
CA ILE A 12 13.85 -5.50 -6.92
C ILE A 12 12.96 -6.30 -5.96
N GLU A 13 13.06 -7.63 -5.98
CA GLU A 13 12.28 -8.50 -5.09
C GLU A 13 12.62 -8.26 -3.62
N GLY A 14 13.91 -8.09 -3.30
CA GLY A 14 14.37 -7.80 -1.94
C GLY A 14 13.82 -6.47 -1.42
N ILE A 15 13.89 -5.39 -2.23
CA ILE A 15 13.38 -4.07 -1.85
C ILE A 15 11.84 -4.10 -1.73
N SER A 16 11.16 -4.76 -2.66
CA SER A 16 9.70 -4.91 -2.64
C SER A 16 9.22 -5.67 -1.41
N PHE A 17 9.95 -6.71 -0.99
CA PHE A 17 9.66 -7.44 0.23
C PHE A 17 9.78 -6.54 1.47
N VAL A 18 10.88 -5.80 1.61
CA VAL A 18 11.06 -4.84 2.71
C VAL A 18 9.96 -3.79 2.71
N ALA A 19 9.61 -3.24 1.55
CA ALA A 19 8.54 -2.26 1.40
C ALA A 19 7.16 -2.82 1.80
N ALA A 20 6.86 -4.07 1.43
CA ALA A 20 5.61 -4.73 1.81
C ALA A 20 5.52 -4.91 3.34
N PHE A 21 6.59 -5.39 3.98
CA PHE A 21 6.62 -5.54 5.45
C PHE A 21 6.52 -4.20 6.17
N ALA A 22 7.21 -3.17 5.67
CA ALA A 22 7.12 -1.81 6.20
C ALA A 22 5.69 -1.27 6.09
N ALA A 23 5.02 -1.48 4.95
CA ALA A 23 3.63 -1.07 4.76
C ALA A 23 2.67 -1.81 5.70
N VAL A 24 2.82 -3.13 5.87
CA VAL A 24 2.01 -3.91 6.82
C VAL A 24 2.24 -3.43 8.26
N ALA A 25 3.49 -3.22 8.66
CA ALA A 25 3.83 -2.70 9.98
C ALA A 25 3.22 -1.30 10.21
N ALA A 26 3.33 -0.41 9.22
CA ALA A 26 2.74 0.92 9.28
C ALA A 26 1.20 0.86 9.42
N ALA A 27 0.55 0.00 8.65
CA ALA A 27 -0.90 -0.21 8.76
C ALA A 27 -1.29 -0.69 10.16
N PHE A 28 -0.56 -1.66 10.72
CA PHE A 28 -0.82 -2.18 12.06
C PHE A 28 -0.60 -1.12 13.15
N ILE A 29 0.51 -0.37 13.08
CA ILE A 29 0.79 0.73 14.01
C ILE A 29 -0.33 1.78 13.94
N MET A 30 -0.74 2.20 12.75
CA MET A 30 -1.83 3.17 12.59
C MET A 30 -3.17 2.65 13.10
N TYR A 31 -3.42 1.34 12.99
CA TYR A 31 -4.60 0.71 13.55
C TYR A 31 -4.57 0.68 15.09
N GLU A 32 -3.43 0.35 15.70
CA GLU A 32 -3.27 0.39 17.16
C GLU A 32 -3.35 1.81 17.71
N VAL A 33 -2.79 2.79 16.98
CA VAL A 33 -2.94 4.22 17.29
C VAL A 33 -4.41 4.62 17.27
N THR A 34 -5.19 4.13 16.29
CA THR A 34 -6.65 4.35 16.24
C THR A 34 -7.34 3.87 17.52
N LYS A 35 -6.96 2.70 18.05
CA LYS A 35 -7.51 2.19 19.31
C LYS A 35 -7.14 3.06 20.51
N LYS A 36 -5.90 3.55 20.58
CA LYS A 36 -5.45 4.44 21.66
C LYS A 36 -6.20 5.78 21.69
N PHE A 37 -6.53 6.33 20.52
CA PHE A 37 -7.32 7.55 20.42
C PHE A 37 -8.83 7.31 20.59
N GLY A 38 -9.29 6.06 20.63
CA GLY A 38 -10.63 5.63 21.05
C GLY A 38 -11.76 6.11 20.14
N SER A 39 -12.12 7.39 20.26
CA SER A 39 -13.09 8.08 19.42
C SER A 39 -12.66 9.52 19.20
N GLY A 40 -12.65 9.99 17.95
CA GLY A 40 -12.22 11.33 17.61
C GLY A 40 -11.85 11.48 16.13
N ILE A 41 -11.65 12.72 15.70
CA ILE A 41 -11.33 13.07 14.31
C ILE A 41 -10.05 12.38 13.86
N LEU A 42 -9.02 12.40 14.71
CA LEU A 42 -7.72 11.77 14.49
C LEU A 42 -7.83 10.24 14.37
N ALA A 43 -8.61 9.58 15.24
CA ALA A 43 -8.85 8.14 15.17
C ALA A 43 -9.50 7.74 13.84
N SER A 44 -10.47 8.52 13.36
CA SER A 44 -11.10 8.27 12.05
C SER A 44 -10.13 8.43 10.88
N GLY A 45 -9.21 9.39 10.98
CA GLY A 45 -8.14 9.61 10.01
C GLY A 45 -7.15 8.45 9.96
N PHE A 46 -6.60 8.06 11.11
CA PHE A 46 -5.66 6.94 11.21
C PHE A 46 -6.27 5.62 10.75
N LYS A 47 -7.56 5.38 11.02
CA LYS A 47 -8.27 4.22 10.51
C LYS A 47 -8.33 4.19 8.98
N SER A 48 -8.65 5.32 8.36
CA SER A 48 -8.69 5.45 6.90
C SER A 48 -7.30 5.25 6.29
N ILE A 49 -6.27 5.87 6.86
CA ILE A 49 -4.90 5.75 6.36
C ILE A 49 -4.40 4.31 6.52
N SER A 50 -4.63 3.67 7.66
CA SER A 50 -4.30 2.26 7.90
C SER A 50 -4.91 1.34 6.83
N ALA A 51 -6.20 1.52 6.53
CA ALA A 51 -6.88 0.75 5.48
C ALA A 51 -6.26 0.99 4.11
N GLY A 52 -5.97 2.24 3.74
CA GLY A 52 -5.33 2.55 2.46
C GLY A 52 -3.90 2.00 2.34
N VAL A 53 -3.13 2.01 3.43
CA VAL A 53 -1.78 1.42 3.48
C VAL A 53 -1.81 -0.10 3.31
N LEU A 54 -2.83 -0.80 3.83
CA LEU A 54 -3.01 -2.23 3.56
C LEU A 54 -3.25 -2.52 2.07
N PHE A 55 -4.03 -1.67 1.39
CA PHE A 55 -4.22 -1.79 -0.06
C PHE A 55 -2.91 -1.58 -0.84
N LEU A 56 -2.05 -0.66 -0.40
CA LEU A 56 -0.72 -0.48 -0.97
C LEU A 56 0.17 -1.70 -0.73
N ALA A 57 0.18 -2.24 0.49
CA ALA A 57 0.95 -3.44 0.82
C ALA A 57 0.54 -4.63 -0.08
N LEU A 58 -0.76 -4.81 -0.30
CA LEU A 58 -1.30 -5.84 -1.18
C LEU A 58 -0.82 -5.64 -2.63
N GLY A 59 -0.85 -4.40 -3.13
CA GLY A 59 -0.32 -4.05 -4.45
C GLY A 59 1.17 -4.37 -4.62
N ILE A 60 1.99 -4.08 -3.61
CA ILE A 60 3.44 -4.39 -3.62
C ILE A 60 3.67 -5.90 -3.62
N ILE A 61 2.91 -6.67 -2.82
CA ILE A 61 3.01 -8.13 -2.78
C ILE A 61 2.65 -8.74 -4.14
N ILE A 62 1.57 -8.28 -4.77
CA ILE A 62 1.15 -8.75 -6.09
C ILE A 62 2.23 -8.46 -7.14
N ASP A 63 2.84 -7.27 -7.08
CA ASP A 63 3.91 -6.89 -8.01
C ASP A 63 5.17 -7.76 -7.85
N ALA A 64 5.56 -8.05 -6.61
CA ALA A 64 6.66 -8.96 -6.30
C ALA A 64 6.38 -10.40 -6.79
N LEU A 65 5.15 -10.91 -6.58
CA LEU A 65 4.76 -12.22 -7.09
C LEU A 65 4.80 -12.26 -8.62
N ASN A 66 4.35 -11.20 -9.29
CA ASN A 66 4.39 -11.12 -10.75
C ASN A 66 5.83 -11.12 -11.30
N SER A 67 6.74 -10.42 -10.62
CA SER A 67 8.17 -10.41 -10.95
C SER A 67 8.80 -11.80 -10.81
N TYR A 68 8.49 -12.51 -9.71
CA TYR A 68 9.07 -13.81 -9.41
C TYR A 68 8.58 -14.92 -10.34
N PHE A 69 7.28 -14.95 -10.65
CA PHE A 69 6.70 -15.99 -11.51
C PHE A 69 7.01 -15.80 -13.01
N LEU A 70 7.71 -14.72 -13.38
CA LEU A 70 8.05 -14.39 -14.77
C LEU A 70 6.84 -14.59 -15.70
N LEU A 71 5.65 -14.18 -15.23
CA LEU A 71 4.40 -14.35 -15.97
C LEU A 71 4.56 -13.66 -17.32
N SER A 72 4.81 -14.47 -18.35
CA SER A 72 5.17 -13.99 -19.68
C SER A 72 4.16 -12.94 -20.13
N TYR A 73 4.66 -11.80 -20.63
CA TYR A 73 3.90 -10.60 -20.96
C TYR A 73 2.76 -10.82 -21.98
N ASN A 74 2.66 -12.01 -22.58
CA ASN A 74 1.65 -12.40 -23.56
C ASN A 74 0.49 -13.26 -23.03
N ASN A 75 0.41 -13.50 -21.72
CA ASN A 75 -0.67 -14.32 -21.14
C ASN A 75 -1.78 -13.44 -20.54
N ILE A 76 -3.05 -13.81 -20.71
CA ILE A 76 -4.21 -13.07 -20.17
C ILE A 76 -4.09 -12.83 -18.65
N TYR A 77 -3.40 -13.74 -17.95
CA TYR A 77 -3.12 -13.64 -16.52
C TYR A 77 -2.20 -12.48 -16.16
N SER A 78 -1.22 -12.10 -16.99
CA SER A 78 -0.32 -10.98 -16.69
C SER A 78 -1.05 -9.63 -16.77
N VAL A 79 -1.97 -9.49 -17.73
CA VAL A 79 -2.83 -8.30 -17.89
C VAL A 79 -3.79 -8.15 -16.71
N LEU A 80 -4.41 -9.25 -16.26
CA LEU A 80 -5.27 -9.25 -15.07
C LEU A 80 -4.50 -8.86 -13.80
N VAL A 81 -3.31 -9.41 -13.59
CA VAL A 81 -2.44 -9.06 -12.45
C VAL A 81 -2.05 -7.58 -12.49
N PHE A 82 -1.75 -7.05 -13.67
CA PHE A 82 -1.46 -5.62 -13.85
C PHE A 82 -2.66 -4.72 -13.50
N LEU A 83 -3.87 -5.11 -13.90
CA LEU A 83 -5.09 -4.39 -13.54
C LEU A 83 -5.35 -4.42 -12.03
N ILE A 84 -5.24 -5.58 -11.39
CA ILE A 84 -5.47 -5.73 -9.96
C ILE A 84 -4.49 -4.88 -9.16
N LYS A 85 -3.18 -4.96 -9.47
CA LYS A 85 -2.19 -4.12 -8.76
C LYS A 85 -2.45 -2.64 -8.98
N GLY A 86 -2.79 -2.23 -10.21
CA GLY A 86 -3.14 -0.84 -10.53
C GLY A 86 -4.31 -0.34 -9.70
N ILE A 87 -5.38 -1.14 -9.58
CA ILE A 87 -6.53 -0.83 -8.75
C ILE A 87 -6.14 -0.74 -7.27
N CYS A 88 -5.32 -1.66 -6.76
CA CYS A 88 -4.84 -1.60 -5.38
C CYS A 88 -4.06 -0.30 -5.08
N PHE A 89 -3.18 0.12 -5.99
CA PHE A 89 -2.43 1.37 -5.83
C PHE A 89 -3.34 2.61 -5.90
N VAL A 90 -4.26 2.67 -6.87
CA VAL A 90 -5.17 3.81 -7.02
C VAL A 90 -6.15 3.90 -5.85
N VAL A 91 -6.77 2.79 -5.46
CA VAL A 91 -7.72 2.75 -4.34
C VAL A 91 -7.00 3.04 -3.02
N GLY A 92 -5.83 2.44 -2.80
CA GLY A 92 -5.03 2.68 -1.59
C GLY A 92 -4.63 4.14 -1.43
N THR A 93 -4.07 4.75 -2.48
CA THR A 93 -3.71 6.18 -2.47
C THR A 93 -4.93 7.08 -2.30
N TYR A 94 -6.03 6.80 -2.99
CA TYR A 94 -7.27 7.55 -2.88
C TYR A 94 -7.84 7.55 -1.45
N ILE A 95 -7.87 6.37 -0.81
CA ILE A 95 -8.33 6.22 0.59
C ILE A 95 -7.45 7.03 1.55
N ILE A 96 -6.14 7.04 1.35
CA ILE A 96 -5.20 7.81 2.18
C ILE A 96 -5.45 9.32 2.00
N VAL A 97 -5.52 9.79 0.77
CA VAL A 97 -5.69 11.22 0.46
C VAL A 97 -7.01 11.75 1.01
N ILE A 98 -8.11 11.03 0.81
CA ILE A 98 -9.43 11.44 1.34
C ILE A 98 -9.51 11.31 2.84
N GLY A 99 -8.92 10.26 3.41
CA GLY A 99 -8.82 10.09 4.85
C GLY A 99 -8.07 11.26 5.48
N SER A 100 -6.95 11.67 4.89
CA SER A 100 -6.16 12.83 5.33
C SER A 100 -6.94 14.13 5.19
N LYS A 101 -7.55 14.40 4.02
CA LYS A 101 -8.35 15.60 3.79
C LYS A 101 -9.50 15.74 4.78
N ARG A 102 -10.33 14.70 4.93
CA ARG A 102 -11.47 14.72 5.87
C ARG A 102 -11.03 14.95 7.32
N THR A 103 -9.84 14.48 7.68
CA THR A 103 -9.28 14.67 9.02
C THR A 103 -8.86 16.13 9.21
N ALA A 104 -8.17 16.70 8.22
CA ALA A 104 -7.75 18.10 8.21
C ALA A 104 -8.95 19.07 8.25
N ASP A 105 -9.96 18.86 7.40
CA ASP A 105 -11.17 19.70 7.33
C ASP A 105 -11.88 19.74 8.70
N LYS A 106 -11.97 18.61 9.38
CA LYS A 106 -12.60 18.52 10.71
C LYS A 106 -11.74 19.17 11.80
N LEU A 107 -10.42 19.04 11.74
CA LEU A 107 -9.51 19.75 12.65
C LEU A 107 -9.65 21.27 12.48
N GLU A 108 -9.69 21.76 11.24
CA GLU A 108 -9.88 23.18 10.96
C GLU A 108 -11.19 23.71 11.55
N SER A 109 -12.29 22.95 11.41
CA SER A 109 -13.60 23.33 11.97
C SER A 109 -13.65 23.42 13.50
N LEU A 110 -12.72 22.78 14.21
CA LEU A 110 -12.62 22.87 15.67
C LEU A 110 -11.70 24.00 16.15
N THR A 111 -10.91 24.56 15.24
CA THR A 111 -9.92 25.62 15.56
C THR A 111 -10.45 27.02 15.19
N LYS A 112 -11.59 27.09 14.49
CA LYS A 112 -12.35 28.30 14.19
C LYS A 112 -13.43 28.51 15.25
#